data_AF-A0A9X0PDV0-F1
#
_entry.id   AF-A0A9X0PDV0-F1
#
_cell.length_a   1.000
_cell.length_b   1.000
_cell.length_c   1.000
_cell.angle_alpha   90.00
_cell.angle_beta   90.00
_cell.angle_gamma   90.00
#
_symmetry.space_group_name_H-M   'P 1'
#
loop_
_entity.id
_entity.type
_entity.pdbx_description
1 polymer ?
#
loop_
_entity_poly.entity_id
_entity_poly.type
_entity_poly.pdbx_seq_one_letter_code
_entity_poly.pdbx_strand_id
1 'polypeptide(L)' 'MADVIHFHPERFAEAYIQTLPFAKSPHEFADKSEFVEYMEKRREQYFQHFVDSIEFAEGRAVRIEDFDK' A
#
# COMPACT_ATOMS: atom_id res chain seq x y z
N MET A 1 15.03 -17.72 16.55
CA MET A 1 14.40 -16.44 16.94
C MET A 1 13.53 -16.08 15.76
N ALA A 2 12.21 -16.17 15.90
CA ALA A 2 11.32 -15.75 14.81
C ALA A 2 11.52 -14.24 14.63
N ASP A 3 12.00 -13.83 13.46
CA ASP A 3 12.04 -12.42 13.11
C ASP A 3 10.59 -11.92 13.14
N VAL A 4 10.29 -11.03 14.08
CA VAL A 4 9.00 -10.35 14.13
C VAL A 4 8.95 -9.45 12.90
N ILE A 5 8.37 -9.96 11.81
CA ILE A 5 8.11 -9.17 10.62
C ILE A 5 7.01 -8.17 10.99
N HIS A 6 7.40 -6.93 11.27
CA HIS A 6 6.46 -5.83 11.40
C HIS A 6 5.83 -5.58 10.04
N PHE A 7 4.70 -6.23 9.81
CA PHE A 7 3.92 -6.04 8.60
C PHE A 7 3.30 -4.63 8.65
N HIS A 8 3.45 -3.87 7.56
CA HIS A 8 2.95 -2.50 7.43
C HIS A 8 1.82 -2.46 6.38
N PRO A 9 0.54 -2.60 6.80
CA PRO A 9 -0.61 -2.63 5.89
C PRO A 9 -0.70 -1.40 5.00
N GLU A 10 -0.35 -0.23 5.53
CA GLU A 10 -0.37 1.04 4.80
C GLU A 10 0.58 1.03 3.60
N ARG A 11 1.79 0.44 3.75
CA ARG A 11 2.75 0.31 2.66
C ARG A 11 2.28 -0.66 1.59
N PHE A 12 1.55 -1.71 1.99
CA PHE A 12 0.90 -2.60 1.04
C PHE A 12 -0.17 -1.86 0.23
N ALA A 13 -1.03 -1.09 0.91
CA ALA A 13 -2.07 -0.31 0.24
C ALA A 13 -1.47 0.77 -0.69
N GLU A 14 -0.40 1.46 -0.28
CA GLU A 14 0.35 2.40 -1.13
C GLU A 14 0.92 1.75 -2.39
N ALA A 15 1.46 0.54 -2.28
CA ALA A 15 1.94 -0.22 -3.42
C ALA A 15 0.77 -0.68 -4.31
N TYR A 16 -0.33 -1.12 -3.72
CA TYR A 16 -1.52 -1.54 -4.46
C TYR A 16 -2.10 -0.41 -5.30
N ILE A 17 -2.19 0.82 -4.77
CA ILE A 17 -2.67 2.01 -5.50
C ILE A 17 -1.85 2.29 -6.77
N GLN A 18 -0.56 1.94 -6.78
CA GLN A 18 0.32 2.07 -7.95
C GLN A 18 0.09 0.99 -9.01
N THR A 19 -0.60 -0.11 -8.68
CA THR A 19 -0.96 -1.16 -9.64
C THR A 19 -2.31 -0.91 -10.32
N LEU A 20 -3.10 0.02 -9.79
CA LEU A 20 -4.40 0.37 -10.38
C LEU A 20 -4.24 1.03 -11.75
N PRO A 21 -5.25 0.95 -12.63
CA PRO A 21 -5.16 1.46 -13.99
C PRO A 21 -4.66 2.91 -14.09
N PHE A 22 -3.99 3.20 -15.21
CA PHE A 22 -3.48 4.54 -15.55
C PHE A 22 -2.53 5.13 -14.50
N ALA A 23 -1.86 4.28 -13.72
CA ALA A 23 -0.79 4.71 -12.83
C ALA A 23 0.41 5.20 -13.65
N LYS A 24 0.91 6.38 -13.31
CA LYS A 24 2.16 6.92 -13.82
C LYS A 24 3.31 6.41 -12.96
N SER A 25 4.40 6.07 -13.62
CA SER A 25 5.66 5.73 -12.99
C SER A 25 6.34 6.98 -12.40
N PRO A 26 7.15 6.85 -11.34
CA PRO A 26 7.88 7.97 -10.74
C PRO A 26 8.78 8.72 -11.74
N HIS A 27 9.23 8.05 -12.81
CA HIS A 27 10.10 8.63 -13.83
C HIS A 27 9.36 9.56 -14.81
N GLU A 28 8.03 9.60 -14.78
CA GLU A 28 7.21 10.49 -15.60
C GLU A 28 7.02 11.88 -14.98
N PHE A 29 7.58 12.13 -13.80
CA PHE A 29 7.49 13.39 -13.07
C PHE A 29 8.83 14.13 -13.09
N ALA A 30 8.78 15.46 -13.13
CA ALA A 30 10.00 16.28 -13.17
C ALA A 30 10.73 16.27 -11.83
N ASP A 31 9.97 16.13 -10.73
CA ASP A 31 10.50 16.06 -9.38
C ASP A 31 9.72 15.10 -8.47
N LYS A 32 10.30 14.84 -7.30
CA LYS A 32 9.71 13.95 -6.30
C LYS A 32 8.45 14.53 -5.65
N SER A 33 8.34 15.85 -5.52
CA SER A 33 7.16 16.50 -4.93
C SER A 33 5.92 16.30 -5.79
N GLU A 34 6.03 16.44 -7.12
CA GLU A 34 4.94 16.18 -8.06
C GLU A 34 4.46 14.73 -7.97
N PHE A 35 5.39 13.78 -7.82
CA PHE A 35 5.04 12.38 -7.62
C PHE A 35 4.30 12.14 -6.29
N VAL A 36 4.73 12.80 -5.21
CA VAL A 36 4.05 12.70 -3.90
C VAL A 36 2.63 13.26 -3.99
N GLU A 37 2.44 14.45 -4.56
CA GLU A 37 1.11 15.06 -4.73
C GLU A 37 0.22 14.19 -5.63
N TYR A 38 0.78 13.59 -6.68
CA TYR A 38 0.08 12.63 -7.53
C TYR A 38 -0.40 11.40 -6.73
N MET A 39 0.46 10.84 -5.88
CA MET A 39 0.12 9.68 -5.06
C MET A 39 -0.95 10.00 -4.01
N GLU A 40 -0.92 11.20 -3.42
CA GLU A 40 -1.97 11.69 -2.52
C GLU A 40 -3.32 11.76 -3.24
N LYS A 41 -3.37 12.42 -4.41
CA LYS A 41 -4.60 12.49 -5.24
C LYS A 41 -5.11 11.12 -5.66
N ARG A 42 -4.22 10.19 -6.01
CA ARG A 42 -4.64 8.81 -6.32
C ARG A 42 -5.23 8.12 -5.10
N ARG A 43 -4.65 8.30 -3.91
CA ARG A 43 -5.18 7.71 -2.68
C ARG A 43 -6.59 8.23 -2.39
N GLU A 44 -6.84 9.51 -2.61
CA GLU A 44 -8.19 10.09 -2.50
C GLU A 44 -9.16 9.51 -3.54
N GLN A 45 -8.74 9.44 -4.81
CA GLN A 45 -9.57 8.90 -5.89
C GLN A 45 -9.95 7.43 -5.67
N TYR A 46 -9.01 6.64 -5.15
CA TYR A 46 -9.16 5.21 -4.91
C TYR A 46 -9.26 4.90 -3.42
N PHE A 47 -9.88 5.79 -2.64
CA PHE A 47 -9.92 5.69 -1.18
C PHE A 47 -10.49 4.34 -0.70
N GLN A 48 -11.58 3.87 -1.30
CA GLN A 48 -12.16 2.57 -0.93
C GLN A 48 -11.18 1.42 -1.16
N HIS A 49 -10.51 1.40 -2.32
CA HIS A 49 -9.48 0.41 -2.63
C HIS A 49 -8.30 0.46 -1.65
N PHE A 50 -7.94 1.66 -1.19
CA PHE A 50 -6.90 1.84 -0.19
C PHE A 50 -7.30 1.23 1.15
N VAL A 51 -8.52 1.51 1.63
CA VAL A 51 -9.07 0.92 2.87
C VAL A 51 -9.19 -0.60 2.76
N ASP A 52 -9.80 -1.11 1.69
CA ASP A 52 -9.95 -2.56 1.46
C ASP A 52 -8.60 -3.29 1.45
N SER A 53 -7.57 -2.63 0.90
CA SER A 53 -6.20 -3.17 0.86
C SER A 53 -5.56 -3.20 2.23
N ILE A 54 -5.81 -2.21 3.08
CA ILE A 54 -5.36 -2.22 4.49
C ILE A 54 -6.03 -3.38 5.22
N GLU A 55 -7.35 -3.51 5.14
CA GLU A 55 -8.10 -4.58 5.80
C GLU A 55 -7.65 -5.98 5.34
N PHE A 56 -7.41 -6.15 4.04
CA PHE A 56 -6.87 -7.40 3.49
C PHE A 56 -5.48 -7.72 4.08
N ALA A 57 -4.62 -6.71 4.15
CA ALA A 57 -3.25 -6.83 4.58
C ALA A 57 -3.17 -7.11 6.09
N GLU A 58 -4.01 -6.44 6.90
CA GLU A 58 -4.19 -6.74 8.33
C GLU A 58 -4.73 -8.15 8.57
N GLY A 59 -5.77 -8.56 7.83
CA GLY A 59 -6.31 -9.92 7.92
C GLY A 59 -5.31 -11.01 7.51
N ARG A 60 -4.34 -10.69 6.65
CA ARG A 60 -3.21 -11.57 6.31
C ARG A 60 -2.17 -11.63 7.44
N ALA A 61 -1.87 -10.51 8.09
CA ALA A 61 -0.91 -10.46 9.20
C ALA A 61 -1.37 -11.34 10.37
N VAL A 62 -2.65 -11.22 10.78
CA VAL A 62 -3.23 -12.02 11.87
C VAL A 62 -3.15 -13.52 11.59
N ARG A 63 -3.41 -13.94 10.34
CA ARG A 63 -3.33 -15.35 9.94
C ARG A 63 -1.91 -15.92 9.98
N ILE A 64 -0.86 -15.10 9.82
CA ILE A 64 0.52 -15.57 9.86
C ILE A 64 0.97 -15.80 11.30
N GLU A 65 0.60 -14.90 12.23
CA GLU A 65 0.92 -15.03 13.65
C GLU A 65 0.29 -16.28 14.31
N ASP A 66 -0.88 -16.70 13.84
CA ASP A 66 -1.56 -17.92 14.34
C ASP A 66 -0.95 -19.22 13.80
N PHE A 67 -0.19 -19.18 12.70
CA PHE A 67 0.49 -20.36 12.13
C PHE A 67 1.84 -20.67 12.80
N ASP A 68 2.42 -19.71 13.53
CA ASP A 68 3.68 -19.84 14.26
C ASP A 68 3.52 -20.29 15.74
N LYS A 69 2.31 -20.75 16.14
CA LYS A 69 2.03 -21.29 17.49
C LYS A 69 2.02 -22.82 17.57
#